data_AF-A0A2V6MQH8-F1
#
_entry.id   AF-A0A2V6MQH8-F1
#
_cell.length_a   1.000
_cell.length_b   1.000
_cell.length_c   1.000
_cell.angle_alpha   90.00
_cell.angle_beta   90.00
_cell.angle_gamma   90.00
#
_symmetry.space_group_name_H-M   'P 1'
#
loop_
_entity.id
_entity.type
_entity.pdbx_description
1 polymer ?
#
loop_
_entity_poly.entity_id
_entity_poly.type
_entity_poly.pdbx_seq_one_letter_code
_entity_poly.pdbx_strand_id
1 'polypeptide(L)'
;MSALALLGAFGTLLGAGYGLLALLARKETQLSLTEQIAFSWLLGTGAISLLLWIFGLFVHGVLLPGLVSIICLSLGLVGWRRMVPRPLRRKPNLFEIFLGIIVFLEIAIVFYLSFVHTLGWDGLLNWEIKAHYAFANGGVIPATYFSDSGRAFSHPEYPLAIPFTELWLYLWLGEADQFWAKTIFPIFYVIGTFLVVALGRRFTGKTWIGLLMAAFLFFVPQITVEVGSAIAGYADFPLSIFYLATIGCLFCATEPKNDAFFRLYAACLALLPWVKRDGLILWIVAAACGIFVILRTKRSSRHFLALFPGLLIVCGWRFYLSAMHAPQAADFLPINLETFSSHLDRVLPLF
;
A
#
# COMPACT_ATOMS: atom_id res chain seq x y z
N MET A 1 1.49 23.77 -15.46
CA MET A 1 2.22 23.51 -14.20
C MET A 1 1.94 22.11 -13.62
N SER A 2 0.88 21.40 -14.05
CA SER A 2 0.48 20.11 -13.46
C SER A 2 1.42 18.91 -13.71
N ALA A 3 1.98 18.74 -14.92
CA ALA A 3 2.73 17.52 -15.23
C ALA A 3 4.06 17.38 -14.46
N LEU A 4 4.82 18.48 -14.31
CA LEU A 4 6.10 18.46 -13.57
C LEU A 4 5.85 18.22 -12.06
N ALA A 5 4.81 18.82 -11.50
CA ALA A 5 4.40 18.60 -10.12
C ALA A 5 4.00 17.14 -9.88
N LEU A 6 3.19 16.56 -10.77
CA LEU A 6 2.79 15.16 -10.69
C LEU A 6 4.00 14.20 -10.78
N LEU A 7 4.92 14.47 -11.70
CA LEU A 7 6.18 13.73 -11.83
C LEU A 7 7.06 13.89 -10.58
N GLY A 8 7.09 15.07 -9.96
CA GLY A 8 7.78 15.32 -8.70
C GLY A 8 7.17 14.51 -7.55
N ALA A 9 5.85 14.49 -7.44
CA ALA A 9 5.13 13.75 -6.41
C ALA A 9 5.36 12.24 -6.53
N PHE A 10 5.14 11.66 -7.71
CA PHE A 10 5.39 10.23 -7.93
C PHE A 10 6.86 9.87 -7.91
N GLY A 11 7.73 10.73 -8.44
CA GLY A 11 9.18 10.52 -8.44
C GLY A 11 9.75 10.47 -7.03
N THR A 12 9.31 11.35 -6.14
CA THR A 12 9.72 11.33 -4.72
C THR A 12 9.14 10.16 -3.95
N LEU A 13 7.88 9.77 -4.22
CA LEU A 13 7.26 8.56 -3.67
C LEU A 13 8.03 7.31 -4.06
N LEU A 14 8.23 7.10 -5.36
CA LEU A 14 8.98 5.97 -5.88
C LEU A 14 10.44 6.00 -5.40
N GLY A 15 11.06 7.18 -5.34
CA GLY A 15 12.42 7.35 -4.83
C GLY A 15 12.56 6.94 -3.36
N ALA A 16 11.64 7.37 -2.50
CA ALA A 16 11.62 7.00 -1.09
C ALA A 16 11.46 5.49 -0.92
N GLY A 17 10.48 4.90 -1.61
CA GLY A 17 10.25 3.47 -1.57
C GLY A 17 11.39 2.64 -2.16
N TYR A 18 12.03 3.11 -3.24
CA TYR A 18 13.21 2.47 -3.80
C TYR A 18 14.40 2.49 -2.84
N GLY A 19 14.58 3.59 -2.12
CA GLY A 19 15.55 3.70 -1.03
C GLY A 19 15.31 2.66 0.05
N LEU A 20 14.08 2.55 0.55
CA LEU A 20 13.69 1.54 1.54
C LEU A 20 13.86 0.12 1.00
N LEU A 21 13.46 -0.13 -0.24
CA LEU A 21 13.66 -1.41 -0.91
C LEU A 21 15.13 -1.81 -0.94
N ALA A 22 16.03 -0.88 -1.29
CA ALA A 22 17.47 -1.13 -1.31
C ALA A 22 18.04 -1.45 0.08
N LEU A 23 17.51 -0.81 1.13
CA LEU A 23 17.89 -1.09 2.53
C LEU A 23 17.41 -2.47 3.00
N LEU A 24 16.20 -2.87 2.60
CA LEU A 24 15.58 -4.13 2.98
C LEU A 24 16.11 -5.31 2.17
N ALA A 25 16.12 -5.24 0.84
CA ALA A 25 16.54 -6.34 -0.01
C ALA A 25 18.05 -6.60 0.03
N ARG A 26 18.86 -5.53 0.21
CA ARG A 26 20.33 -5.55 0.09
C ARG A 26 20.78 -6.14 -1.28
N LYS A 27 22.10 -6.26 -1.51
CA LYS A 27 22.65 -6.83 -2.76
C LYS A 27 22.37 -8.34 -2.92
N GLU A 28 21.78 -8.98 -1.91
CA GLU A 28 21.59 -10.43 -1.81
C GLU A 28 20.48 -10.95 -2.74
N THR A 29 19.54 -10.09 -3.15
CA THR A 29 18.32 -10.53 -3.85
C THR A 29 18.25 -9.98 -5.26
N GLN A 30 18.11 -10.86 -6.25
CA GLN A 30 17.84 -10.45 -7.62
C GLN A 30 16.33 -10.19 -7.78
N LEU A 31 15.94 -8.93 -7.58
CA LEU A 31 14.59 -8.45 -7.87
C LEU A 31 14.49 -8.02 -9.33
N SER A 32 13.42 -8.42 -10.02
CA SER A 32 13.10 -7.93 -11.36
C SER A 32 12.77 -6.43 -11.32
N LEU A 33 12.73 -5.79 -12.49
CA LEU A 33 12.27 -4.40 -12.59
C LEU A 33 10.82 -4.24 -12.12
N THR A 34 9.95 -5.20 -12.44
CA THR A 34 8.53 -5.18 -12.02
C THR A 34 8.40 -5.26 -10.49
N GLU A 35 9.20 -6.10 -9.84
CA GLU A 35 9.26 -6.16 -8.37
C GLU A 35 9.80 -4.87 -7.77
N GLN A 36 10.86 -4.32 -8.37
CA GLN A 36 11.44 -3.07 -7.89
C GLN A 36 10.42 -1.92 -7.94
N ILE A 37 9.71 -1.77 -9.06
CA ILE A 37 8.65 -0.76 -9.19
C ILE A 37 7.52 -1.04 -8.18
N ALA A 38 7.07 -2.28 -8.09
CA ALA A 38 5.98 -2.68 -7.20
C ALA A 38 6.27 -2.38 -5.73
N PHE A 39 7.40 -2.88 -5.21
CA PHE A 39 7.77 -2.64 -3.82
C PHE A 39 8.13 -1.17 -3.56
N SER A 40 8.71 -0.46 -4.53
CA SER A 40 8.97 0.97 -4.38
C SER A 40 7.69 1.77 -4.26
N TRP A 41 6.64 1.43 -5.00
CA TRP A 41 5.34 2.07 -4.82
C TRP A 41 4.77 1.79 -3.42
N LEU A 42 4.67 0.53 -3.01
CA LEU A 42 4.07 0.14 -1.73
C LEU A 42 4.83 0.76 -0.53
N LEU A 43 6.16 0.65 -0.52
CA LEU A 43 6.98 1.22 0.53
C LEU A 43 7.00 2.74 0.49
N GLY A 44 6.92 3.35 -0.70
CA GLY A 44 6.84 4.79 -0.88
C GLY A 44 5.55 5.38 -0.32
N THR A 45 4.40 4.79 -0.66
CA THR A 45 3.08 5.12 -0.11
C THR A 45 3.08 5.03 1.42
N GLY A 46 3.62 3.94 1.98
CA GLY A 46 3.74 3.77 3.43
C GLY A 46 4.66 4.83 4.06
N ALA A 47 5.82 5.08 3.47
CA ALA A 47 6.80 6.02 3.99
C ALA A 47 6.30 7.46 3.99
N ILE A 48 5.79 7.94 2.85
CA ILE A 48 5.31 9.32 2.73
C ILE A 48 4.15 9.57 3.68
N SER A 49 3.17 8.66 3.74
CA SER A 49 2.03 8.84 4.63
C SER A 49 2.42 8.82 6.10
N LEU A 50 3.32 7.92 6.52
CA LEU A 50 3.83 7.91 7.89
C LEU A 50 4.67 9.16 8.22
N LEU A 51 5.50 9.62 7.28
CA LEU A 51 6.31 10.83 7.47
C LEU A 51 5.45 12.09 7.58
N LEU A 52 4.43 12.23 6.71
CA LEU A 52 3.47 13.33 6.78
C LEU A 52 2.71 13.32 8.11
N TRP A 53 2.29 12.14 8.59
CA TRP A 53 1.62 12.01 9.87
C TRP A 53 2.53 12.35 11.06
N ILE A 54 3.72 11.75 11.12
CA ILE A 54 4.64 11.96 12.24
C ILE A 54 5.15 13.40 12.28
N PHE A 55 5.57 13.98 11.15
CA PHE A 55 6.04 15.37 11.12
C PHE A 55 4.90 16.38 11.24
N GLY A 56 3.70 16.03 10.79
CA GLY A 56 2.49 16.84 10.99
C GLY A 56 2.14 17.06 12.47
N LEU A 57 2.66 16.25 13.39
CA LEU A 57 2.53 16.48 14.83
C LEU A 57 3.34 17.69 15.33
N PHE A 58 4.37 18.11 14.58
CA PHE A 58 5.34 19.11 15.02
C PHE A 58 5.39 20.34 14.11
N VAL A 59 5.16 20.15 12.80
CA VAL A 59 5.27 21.21 11.79
C VAL A 59 4.07 21.18 10.84
N HIS A 60 3.75 22.36 10.30
CA HIS A 60 2.65 22.56 9.34
C HIS A 60 3.08 23.58 8.27
N GLY A 61 2.25 23.76 7.25
CA GLY A 61 2.51 24.66 6.14
C GLY A 61 3.66 24.17 5.27
N VAL A 62 4.43 25.08 4.67
CA VAL A 62 5.49 24.77 3.69
C VAL A 62 6.63 23.92 4.27
N LEU A 63 6.87 24.00 5.59
CA LEU A 63 7.94 23.24 6.24
C LEU A 63 7.68 21.72 6.19
N LEU A 64 6.42 21.29 6.32
CA LEU A 64 6.06 19.87 6.35
C LEU A 64 6.43 19.14 5.04
N PRO A 65 5.92 19.53 3.84
CA PRO A 65 6.33 18.90 2.59
C PRO A 65 7.81 19.09 2.28
N GLY A 66 8.43 20.19 2.73
CA GLY A 66 9.87 20.40 2.61
C GLY A 66 10.69 19.32 3.32
N LEU A 67 10.40 19.06 4.61
CA LEU A 67 11.07 18.02 5.38
C LEU A 67 10.83 16.62 4.81
N VAL A 68 9.58 16.31 4.45
CA VAL A 68 9.24 15.01 3.84
C VAL A 68 9.99 14.81 2.52
N SER A 69 10.06 15.86 1.67
CA SER A 69 10.79 15.82 0.40
C SER A 69 12.28 15.54 0.61
N ILE A 70 12.92 16.21 1.58
CA ILE A 70 14.35 16.00 1.89
C ILE A 70 14.63 14.55 2.26
N ILE A 71 13.78 13.93 3.09
CA ILE A 71 13.92 12.52 3.46
C ILE A 71 13.69 11.60 2.26
N CYS A 72 12.65 11.85 1.46
CA CYS A 72 12.35 11.06 0.27
C CYS A 72 13.51 11.08 -0.74
N LEU A 73 14.08 12.27 -1.01
CA LEU A 73 15.24 12.44 -1.88
C LEU A 73 16.48 11.77 -1.29
N SER A 74 16.72 11.90 0.02
CA SER A 74 17.84 11.24 0.70
C SER A 74 17.75 9.72 0.60
N LEU A 75 16.56 9.15 0.82
CA LEU A 75 16.30 7.72 0.64
C LEU A 75 16.52 7.30 -0.82
N GLY A 76 16.02 8.07 -1.78
CA GLY A 76 16.23 7.82 -3.21
C GLY A 76 17.72 7.79 -3.59
N LEU A 77 18.50 8.75 -3.09
CA LEU A 77 19.95 8.80 -3.28
C LEU A 77 20.66 7.59 -2.65
N VAL A 78 20.24 7.16 -1.46
CA VAL A 78 20.75 5.94 -0.82
C VAL A 78 20.42 4.70 -1.67
N GLY A 79 19.20 4.61 -2.19
CA GLY A 79 18.77 3.54 -3.09
C GLY A 79 19.62 3.47 -4.35
N TRP A 80 19.78 4.61 -5.03
CA TRP A 80 20.60 4.76 -6.23
C TRP A 80 22.05 4.30 -6.02
N ARG A 81 22.65 4.64 -4.87
CA ARG A 81 24.03 4.24 -4.55
C ARG A 81 24.17 2.75 -4.21
N ARG A 82 23.13 2.11 -3.67
CA ARG A 82 23.21 0.75 -3.12
C ARG A 82 22.77 -0.33 -4.10
N MET A 83 21.80 -0.04 -4.96
CA MET A 83 21.30 -0.98 -5.95
C MET A 83 21.76 -0.59 -7.35
N VAL A 84 22.50 -1.50 -7.99
CA VAL A 84 22.71 -1.44 -9.44
C VAL A 84 21.64 -2.35 -10.06
N PRO A 85 20.71 -1.83 -10.88
CA PRO A 85 19.76 -2.68 -11.56
C PRO A 85 20.53 -3.67 -12.43
N ARG A 86 20.39 -4.96 -12.13
CA ARG A 86 20.85 -6.02 -13.03
C ARG A 86 19.63 -6.52 -13.79
N PRO A 87 19.36 -6.01 -15.00
CA PRO A 87 18.29 -6.58 -15.80
C PRO A 87 18.63 -8.06 -16.04
N LEU A 88 17.77 -8.95 -15.57
CA LEU A 88 17.74 -10.33 -16.03
C LEU A 88 17.36 -10.29 -17.52
N ARG A 89 18.35 -10.10 -18.39
CA ARG A 89 18.19 -10.06 -19.85
C ARG A 89 17.87 -11.47 -20.34
N ARG A 90 16.60 -11.82 -20.28
CA ARG A 90 16.00 -12.90 -21.06
C ARG A 90 15.25 -12.27 -22.23
N LYS A 91 15.41 -12.83 -23.44
CA LYS A 91 14.57 -12.44 -24.57
C LYS A 91 13.16 -13.01 -24.35
N PRO A 92 12.10 -12.19 -24.39
CA PRO A 92 10.74 -12.69 -24.30
C PRO A 92 10.41 -13.50 -25.55
N ASN A 93 9.63 -14.57 -25.41
CA ASN A 93 9.11 -15.29 -26.57
C ASN A 93 7.86 -14.58 -27.15
N LEU A 94 7.44 -14.95 -28.37
CA LEU A 94 6.29 -14.32 -29.04
C LEU A 94 5.00 -14.39 -28.22
N PHE A 95 4.78 -15.49 -27.49
CA PHE A 95 3.60 -15.67 -26.65
C PHE A 95 3.62 -14.74 -25.43
N GLU A 96 4.79 -14.55 -24.80
CA GLU A 96 5.00 -13.59 -23.71
C GLU A 96 4.82 -12.15 -24.21
N ILE A 97 5.24 -11.83 -25.43
CA ILE A 97 4.98 -10.52 -26.06
C ILE A 97 3.48 -10.32 -26.26
N PHE A 98 2.79 -11.31 -26.82
CA PHE A 98 1.34 -11.26 -27.03
C PHE A 98 0.57 -11.03 -25.72
N LEU A 99 0.86 -11.83 -24.68
CA LEU A 99 0.26 -11.63 -23.36
C LEU A 99 0.64 -10.26 -22.75
N GLY A 100 1.87 -9.81 -22.95
CA GLY A 100 2.32 -8.49 -22.51
C GLY A 100 1.53 -7.35 -23.18
N ILE A 101 1.20 -7.48 -24.46
CA ILE A 101 0.34 -6.52 -25.18
C ILE A 101 -1.08 -6.53 -24.59
N ILE A 102 -1.65 -7.70 -24.31
CA ILE A 102 -2.98 -7.82 -23.67
C ILE A 102 -2.99 -7.08 -22.33
N VAL A 103 -2.05 -7.40 -21.44
CA VAL A 103 -1.94 -6.76 -20.12
C VAL A 103 -1.73 -5.26 -20.24
N PHE A 104 -0.96 -4.80 -21.23
CA PHE A 104 -0.78 -3.36 -21.48
C PHE A 104 -2.09 -2.67 -21.88
N LEU A 105 -2.88 -3.29 -22.77
CA LEU A 105 -4.18 -2.78 -23.18
C LEU A 105 -5.17 -2.76 -22.01
N GLU A 106 -5.19 -3.79 -21.17
CA GLU A 106 -6.02 -3.86 -19.97
C GLU A 106 -5.68 -2.74 -18.97
N ILE A 107 -4.39 -2.50 -18.71
CA ILE A 107 -3.93 -1.37 -17.89
C ILE A 107 -4.44 -0.05 -18.50
N ALA A 108 -4.29 0.15 -19.81
CA ALA A 108 -4.74 1.37 -20.46
C ALA A 108 -6.27 1.56 -20.33
N ILE A 109 -7.05 0.47 -20.43
CA ILE A 109 -8.49 0.49 -20.20
C ILE A 109 -8.81 0.84 -18.76
N VAL A 110 -8.14 0.27 -17.76
CA VAL A 110 -8.34 0.60 -16.34
C VAL A 110 -8.04 2.07 -16.05
N PHE A 111 -6.96 2.62 -16.62
CA PHE A 111 -6.69 4.06 -16.53
C PHE A 111 -7.82 4.88 -17.18
N TYR A 112 -8.23 4.53 -18.39
CA TYR A 112 -9.33 5.21 -19.08
C TYR A 112 -10.61 5.20 -18.24
N LEU A 113 -11.02 4.03 -17.73
CA LEU A 113 -12.20 3.88 -16.88
C LEU A 113 -12.06 4.70 -15.59
N SER A 114 -10.89 4.71 -14.95
CA SER A 114 -10.64 5.51 -13.76
C SER A 114 -10.77 7.03 -14.01
N PHE A 115 -10.52 7.51 -15.23
CA PHE A 115 -10.74 8.91 -15.60
C PHE A 115 -12.18 9.22 -15.99
N VAL A 116 -12.89 8.25 -16.58
CA VAL A 116 -14.31 8.39 -16.93
C VAL A 116 -15.19 8.39 -15.69
N HIS A 117 -14.84 7.61 -14.67
CA HIS A 117 -15.61 7.52 -13.43
C HIS A 117 -15.20 8.57 -12.39
N THR A 118 -16.19 9.04 -11.61
CA THR A 118 -15.91 9.82 -10.40
C THR A 118 -15.38 8.92 -9.30
N LEU A 119 -14.74 9.49 -8.27
CA LEU A 119 -14.51 8.72 -7.05
C LEU A 119 -15.88 8.24 -6.57
N GLY A 120 -15.99 6.96 -6.22
CA GLY A 120 -17.19 6.47 -5.57
C GLY A 120 -17.29 7.03 -4.15
N TRP A 121 -18.41 6.77 -3.50
CA TRP A 121 -18.75 7.43 -2.23
C TRP A 121 -17.72 7.16 -1.12
N ASP A 122 -17.16 5.94 -1.02
CA ASP A 122 -16.11 5.61 -0.05
C ASP A 122 -14.81 6.38 -0.36
N GLY A 123 -14.44 6.39 -1.65
CA GLY A 123 -13.42 7.25 -2.26
C GLY A 123 -13.46 8.69 -1.75
N LEU A 124 -14.61 9.31 -1.95
CA LEU A 124 -14.83 10.71 -1.64
C LEU A 124 -14.92 10.98 -0.13
N LEU A 125 -15.75 10.21 0.58
CA LEU A 125 -16.19 10.55 1.93
C LEU A 125 -15.25 10.03 3.02
N ASN A 126 -14.41 9.03 2.74
CA ASN A 126 -13.50 8.47 3.75
C ASN A 126 -12.04 8.81 3.49
N TRP A 127 -11.65 8.96 2.22
CA TRP A 127 -10.25 9.12 1.82
C TRP A 127 -9.95 10.55 1.35
N GLU A 128 -10.64 10.98 0.31
CA GLU A 128 -10.38 12.28 -0.33
C GLU A 128 -10.69 13.46 0.59
N ILE A 129 -11.80 13.40 1.33
CA ILE A 129 -12.16 14.48 2.24
C ILE A 129 -11.04 14.76 3.25
N LYS A 130 -10.37 13.72 3.76
CA LYS A 130 -9.26 13.85 4.72
C LYS A 130 -8.04 14.50 4.08
N ALA A 131 -7.75 14.14 2.83
CA ALA A 131 -6.69 14.77 2.05
C ALA A 131 -6.97 16.26 1.82
N HIS A 132 -8.22 16.61 1.48
CA HIS A 132 -8.66 17.99 1.32
C HIS A 132 -8.57 18.80 2.64
N TYR A 133 -9.04 18.24 3.76
CA TYR A 133 -8.91 18.88 5.08
C TYR A 133 -7.44 19.09 5.44
N ALA A 134 -6.60 18.09 5.24
CA ALA A 134 -5.17 18.22 5.51
C ALA A 134 -4.53 19.31 4.63
N PHE A 135 -4.81 19.32 3.33
CA PHE A 135 -4.26 20.30 2.40
C PHE A 135 -4.66 21.73 2.78
N ALA A 136 -5.94 21.96 3.06
CA ALA A 136 -6.45 23.27 3.49
C ALA A 136 -5.85 23.77 4.82
N ASN A 137 -5.30 22.86 5.63
CA ASN A 137 -4.72 23.17 6.94
C ASN A 137 -3.20 22.93 6.98
N GLY A 138 -2.52 23.17 5.86
CA GLY A 138 -1.06 23.15 5.80
C GLY A 138 -0.46 21.74 5.94
N GLY A 139 -1.17 20.72 5.49
CA GLY A 139 -0.78 19.32 5.48
C GLY A 139 -1.15 18.52 6.74
N VAL A 140 -1.96 19.07 7.64
CA VAL A 140 -2.38 18.42 8.90
C VAL A 140 -3.89 18.42 9.01
N ILE A 141 -4.50 17.32 9.44
CA ILE A 141 -5.94 17.27 9.70
C ILE A 141 -6.22 17.93 11.06
N PRO A 142 -7.11 18.95 11.15
CA PRO A 142 -7.43 19.59 12.42
C PRO A 142 -8.01 18.62 13.46
N ALA A 143 -7.68 18.83 14.74
CA ALA A 143 -8.22 18.01 15.84
C ALA A 143 -9.75 17.98 15.85
N THR A 144 -10.39 19.10 15.50
CA THR A 144 -11.85 19.23 15.41
C THR A 144 -12.49 18.27 14.40
N TYR A 145 -11.78 17.88 13.34
CA TYR A 145 -12.28 16.89 12.39
C TYR A 145 -12.43 15.51 13.05
N PHE A 146 -11.55 15.16 13.98
CA PHE A 146 -11.61 13.89 14.70
C PHE A 146 -12.62 13.91 15.83
N SER A 147 -12.72 15.00 16.60
CA SER A 147 -13.59 15.07 17.78
C SER A 147 -15.07 15.37 17.46
N ASP A 148 -15.37 15.87 16.26
CA ASP A 148 -16.73 16.24 15.87
C ASP A 148 -17.56 15.00 15.50
N SER A 149 -18.61 14.71 16.29
CA SER A 149 -19.54 13.61 16.02
C SER A 149 -20.26 13.75 14.68
N GLY A 150 -20.40 14.98 14.16
CA GLY A 150 -20.93 15.24 12.82
C GLY A 150 -20.04 14.70 11.70
N ARG A 151 -18.81 14.28 11.99
CA ARG A 151 -17.87 13.67 11.02
C ARG A 151 -17.84 12.15 11.05
N ALA A 152 -18.68 11.50 11.87
CA ALA A 152 -18.71 10.04 11.99
C ALA A 152 -18.88 9.32 10.64
N PHE A 153 -19.65 9.90 9.70
CA PHE A 153 -19.88 9.35 8.35
C PHE A 153 -18.59 9.18 7.52
N SER A 154 -17.51 9.90 7.88
CA SER A 154 -16.23 9.91 7.15
C SER A 154 -15.18 8.98 7.78
N HIS A 155 -15.62 8.13 8.71
CA HIS A 155 -14.77 7.22 9.50
C HIS A 155 -13.45 7.87 9.95
N PRO A 156 -13.47 8.88 10.84
CA PRO A 156 -12.26 9.57 11.29
C PRO A 156 -11.19 8.63 11.86
N GLU A 157 -11.59 7.46 12.35
CA GLU A 157 -10.72 6.41 12.87
C GLU A 157 -9.97 5.61 11.79
N TYR A 158 -10.36 5.74 10.51
CA TYR A 158 -9.64 5.08 9.43
C TYR A 158 -8.22 5.65 9.26
N PRO A 159 -7.22 4.78 9.07
CA PRO A 159 -5.83 5.16 8.86
C PRO A 159 -5.59 6.13 7.69
N LEU A 160 -4.41 6.75 7.68
CA LEU A 160 -4.10 7.87 6.78
C LEU A 160 -3.23 7.52 5.57
N ALA A 161 -2.95 6.24 5.27
CA ALA A 161 -2.08 5.91 4.13
C ALA A 161 -2.59 6.46 2.79
N ILE A 162 -3.84 6.15 2.42
CA ILE A 162 -4.44 6.63 1.17
C ILE A 162 -4.67 8.16 1.22
N PRO A 163 -5.31 8.73 2.26
CA PRO A 163 -5.47 10.18 2.37
C PRO A 163 -4.16 10.95 2.25
N PHE A 164 -3.07 10.46 2.86
CA PHE A 164 -1.80 11.18 2.83
C PHE A 164 -0.99 10.94 1.57
N THR A 165 -1.32 9.90 0.80
CA THR A 165 -0.81 9.74 -0.56
C THR A 165 -1.49 10.73 -1.51
N GLU A 166 -2.80 10.94 -1.36
CA GLU A 166 -3.55 11.99 -2.08
C GLU A 166 -3.08 13.40 -1.68
N LEU A 167 -2.93 13.65 -0.37
CA LEU A 167 -2.37 14.90 0.16
C LEU A 167 -0.99 15.19 -0.44
N TRP A 168 -0.13 14.18 -0.57
CA TRP A 168 1.18 14.36 -1.17
C TRP A 168 1.07 14.90 -2.60
N LEU A 169 0.15 14.37 -3.41
CA LEU A 169 -0.11 14.91 -4.74
C LEU A 169 -0.57 16.37 -4.66
N TYR A 170 -1.51 16.69 -3.78
CA TYR A 170 -2.00 18.06 -3.61
C TYR A 170 -0.91 19.05 -3.21
N LEU A 171 -0.02 18.66 -2.29
CA LEU A 171 1.10 19.50 -1.85
C LEU A 171 2.07 19.81 -3.00
N TRP A 172 2.28 18.88 -3.94
CA TRP A 172 3.08 19.12 -5.14
C TRP A 172 2.36 19.94 -6.20
N LEU A 173 1.06 19.69 -6.40
CA LEU A 173 0.23 20.41 -7.36
C LEU A 173 -0.02 21.86 -6.93
N GLY A 174 -0.02 22.12 -5.62
CA GLY A 174 -0.38 23.41 -5.05
C GLY A 174 -1.89 23.65 -4.99
N GLU A 175 -2.69 22.63 -5.31
CA GLU A 175 -4.15 22.64 -5.26
C GLU A 175 -4.69 21.24 -4.96
N ALA A 176 -5.88 21.19 -4.36
CA ALA A 176 -6.57 19.94 -4.09
C ALA A 176 -7.41 19.53 -5.32
N ASP A 177 -6.76 18.89 -6.29
CA ASP A 177 -7.37 18.46 -7.54
C ASP A 177 -7.68 16.95 -7.53
N GLN A 178 -8.94 16.63 -7.31
CA GLN A 178 -9.49 15.28 -7.31
C GLN A 178 -9.17 14.49 -8.60
N PHE A 179 -9.08 15.16 -9.76
CA PHE A 179 -8.77 14.49 -11.03
C PHE A 179 -7.39 13.83 -11.00
N TRP A 180 -6.39 14.52 -10.45
CA TRP A 180 -5.04 13.97 -10.33
C TRP A 180 -4.92 12.95 -9.19
N ALA A 181 -5.61 13.17 -8.06
CA ALA A 181 -5.61 12.21 -6.95
C ALA A 181 -6.08 10.81 -7.37
N LYS A 182 -7.10 10.74 -8.23
CA LYS A 182 -7.62 9.47 -8.77
C LYS A 182 -6.57 8.60 -9.43
N THR A 183 -5.48 9.16 -9.96
CA THR A 183 -4.44 8.38 -10.64
C THR A 183 -3.72 7.39 -9.71
N ILE A 184 -3.80 7.57 -8.38
CA ILE A 184 -3.24 6.65 -7.39
C ILE A 184 -3.82 5.23 -7.54
N PHE A 185 -5.13 5.11 -7.76
CA PHE A 185 -5.85 3.83 -7.75
C PHE A 185 -5.56 2.93 -8.97
N PRO A 186 -5.58 3.41 -10.23
CA PRO A 186 -5.14 2.60 -11.36
C PRO A 186 -3.63 2.32 -11.31
N ILE A 187 -2.81 3.15 -10.64
CA ILE A 187 -1.42 2.77 -10.38
C ILE A 187 -1.36 1.54 -9.49
N PHE A 188 -2.17 1.43 -8.42
CA PHE A 188 -2.25 0.18 -7.65
C PHE A 188 -2.61 -1.04 -8.51
N TYR A 189 -3.40 -0.87 -9.58
CA TYR A 189 -3.67 -1.96 -10.53
C TYR A 189 -2.42 -2.39 -11.28
N VAL A 190 -1.63 -1.43 -11.78
CA VAL A 190 -0.31 -1.70 -12.38
C VAL A 190 0.59 -2.45 -11.40
N ILE A 191 0.63 -2.02 -10.13
CA ILE A 191 1.46 -2.63 -9.09
C ILE A 191 0.98 -4.06 -8.78
N GLY A 192 -0.33 -4.29 -8.67
CA GLY A 192 -0.91 -5.62 -8.51
C GLY A 192 -0.55 -6.56 -9.67
N THR A 193 -0.72 -6.09 -10.90
CA THR A 193 -0.31 -6.80 -12.12
C THR A 193 1.17 -7.15 -12.10
N PHE A 194 2.04 -6.19 -11.76
CA PHE A 194 3.49 -6.42 -11.68
C PHE A 194 3.86 -7.45 -10.61
N LEU A 195 3.18 -7.45 -9.46
CA LEU A 195 3.36 -8.46 -8.42
C LEU A 195 2.87 -9.84 -8.86
N VAL A 196 1.71 -9.94 -9.51
CA VAL A 196 1.20 -11.23 -10.02
C VAL A 196 2.13 -11.81 -11.07
N VAL A 197 2.63 -10.99 -12.01
CA VAL A 197 3.62 -11.44 -12.99
C VAL A 197 4.90 -11.91 -12.29
N ALA A 198 5.40 -11.15 -11.33
CA ALA A 198 6.63 -11.46 -10.61
C ALA A 198 6.51 -12.75 -9.78
N LEU A 199 5.46 -12.86 -8.96
CA LEU A 199 5.20 -14.02 -8.11
C LEU A 199 4.89 -15.26 -8.93
N GLY A 200 4.06 -15.15 -9.98
CA GLY A 200 3.79 -16.24 -10.91
C GLY A 200 5.07 -16.77 -11.57
N ARG A 201 5.97 -15.87 -11.99
CA ARG A 201 7.29 -16.25 -12.49
C ARG A 201 8.14 -16.93 -11.42
N ARG A 202 8.14 -16.44 -10.18
CA ARG A 202 8.94 -17.04 -9.09
C ARG A 202 8.47 -18.44 -8.73
N PHE A 203 7.17 -18.64 -8.61
CA PHE A 203 6.62 -19.93 -8.19
C PHE A 203 6.67 -20.99 -9.29
N THR A 204 6.63 -20.59 -10.57
CA THR A 204 6.56 -21.55 -11.69
C THR A 204 7.80 -21.61 -12.56
N GLY A 205 8.71 -20.64 -12.42
CA GLY A 205 9.85 -20.42 -13.32
C GLY A 205 9.48 -19.88 -14.70
N LYS A 206 8.18 -19.66 -14.99
CA LYS A 206 7.68 -19.31 -16.34
C LYS A 206 6.98 -17.95 -16.32
N THR A 207 7.56 -16.97 -17.04
CA THR A 207 7.01 -15.61 -17.14
C THR A 207 5.61 -15.59 -17.74
N TRP A 208 5.34 -16.42 -18.75
CA TRP A 208 4.03 -16.47 -19.40
C TRP A 208 2.90 -16.88 -18.45
N ILE A 209 3.17 -17.69 -17.41
CA ILE A 209 2.13 -18.03 -16.41
C ILE A 209 1.77 -16.79 -15.60
N GLY A 210 2.77 -16.03 -15.15
CA GLY A 210 2.54 -14.77 -14.45
C GLY A 210 1.79 -13.74 -15.31
N LEU A 211 2.13 -13.63 -16.60
CA LEU A 211 1.41 -12.76 -17.54
C LEU A 211 -0.02 -13.23 -17.79
N LEU A 212 -0.25 -14.53 -17.92
CA LEU A 212 -1.59 -15.10 -18.08
C LEU A 212 -2.46 -14.85 -16.84
N MET A 213 -1.91 -15.07 -15.64
CA MET A 213 -2.62 -14.76 -14.39
C MET A 213 -2.94 -13.28 -14.27
N ALA A 214 -2.02 -12.41 -14.69
CA ALA A 214 -2.23 -10.97 -14.68
C ALA A 214 -3.33 -10.57 -15.67
N ALA A 215 -3.38 -11.16 -16.86
CA ALA A 215 -4.45 -10.93 -17.83
C ALA A 215 -5.83 -11.33 -17.25
N PHE A 216 -5.89 -12.43 -16.49
CA PHE A 216 -7.14 -12.83 -15.85
C PHE A 216 -7.63 -11.86 -14.76
N LEU A 217 -6.77 -11.02 -14.16
CA LEU A 217 -7.22 -10.02 -13.18
C LEU A 217 -8.25 -9.06 -13.78
N PHE A 218 -8.10 -8.70 -15.05
CA PHE A 218 -9.02 -7.79 -15.72
C PHE A 218 -10.46 -8.31 -15.75
N PHE A 219 -10.61 -9.63 -15.84
CA PHE A 219 -11.91 -10.30 -15.92
C PHE A 219 -12.54 -10.59 -14.55
N VAL A 220 -11.90 -10.20 -13.44
CA VAL A 220 -12.48 -10.30 -12.10
C VAL A 220 -13.30 -9.03 -11.81
N PRO A 221 -14.65 -9.09 -11.75
CA PRO A 221 -15.48 -7.90 -11.64
C PRO A 221 -15.15 -7.02 -10.42
N GLN A 222 -14.84 -7.66 -9.29
CA GLN A 222 -14.43 -7.00 -8.04
C GLN A 222 -13.16 -6.16 -8.19
N ILE A 223 -12.31 -6.46 -9.17
CA ILE A 223 -11.06 -5.76 -9.42
C ILE A 223 -11.24 -4.60 -10.39
N THR A 224 -12.14 -4.74 -11.38
CA THR A 224 -12.19 -3.81 -12.53
C THR A 224 -13.45 -2.96 -12.65
N VAL A 225 -14.62 -3.44 -12.25
CA VAL A 225 -15.90 -2.76 -12.56
C VAL A 225 -16.84 -2.60 -11.38
N GLU A 226 -16.77 -3.45 -10.35
CA GLU A 226 -17.64 -3.34 -9.18
C GLU A 226 -17.25 -2.20 -8.24
N VAL A 227 -18.15 -1.87 -7.32
CA VAL A 227 -17.90 -0.92 -6.24
C VAL A 227 -16.79 -1.47 -5.34
N GLY A 228 -15.72 -0.71 -5.13
CA GLY A 228 -14.51 -1.19 -4.44
C GLY A 228 -13.33 -1.57 -5.34
N SER A 229 -13.53 -1.56 -6.66
CA SER A 229 -12.51 -1.86 -7.67
C SER A 229 -11.42 -0.78 -7.79
N ALA A 230 -10.41 -1.06 -8.61
CA ALA A 230 -9.29 -0.18 -8.87
C ALA A 230 -9.66 1.16 -9.55
N ILE A 231 -10.89 1.29 -10.07
CA ILE A 231 -11.37 2.51 -10.75
C ILE A 231 -12.20 3.43 -9.85
N ALA A 232 -12.63 2.96 -8.68
CA ALA A 232 -13.63 3.64 -7.86
C ALA A 232 -13.03 4.51 -6.73
N GLY A 233 -11.73 4.44 -6.49
CA GLY A 233 -11.09 5.24 -5.43
C GLY A 233 -11.13 4.64 -4.03
N TYR A 234 -11.43 3.35 -3.91
CA TYR A 234 -11.63 2.71 -2.60
C TYR A 234 -10.28 2.21 -2.08
N ALA A 235 -10.12 2.14 -0.76
CA ALA A 235 -8.89 1.61 -0.15
C ALA A 235 -8.81 0.07 -0.16
N ASP A 236 -9.91 -0.63 -0.48
CA ASP A 236 -10.00 -2.09 -0.54
C ASP A 236 -9.00 -2.69 -1.54
N PHE A 237 -8.96 -2.13 -2.75
CA PHE A 237 -8.05 -2.62 -3.76
C PHE A 237 -6.58 -2.35 -3.40
N PRO A 238 -6.14 -1.13 -3.01
CA PRO A 238 -4.82 -0.89 -2.44
C PRO A 238 -4.46 -1.85 -1.29
N LEU A 239 -5.36 -2.07 -0.33
CA LEU A 239 -5.15 -3.02 0.77
C LEU A 239 -4.89 -4.43 0.25
N SER A 240 -5.67 -4.89 -0.74
CA SER A 240 -5.48 -6.20 -1.35
C SER A 240 -4.09 -6.35 -1.99
N ILE A 241 -3.54 -5.28 -2.58
CA ILE A 241 -2.20 -5.30 -3.19
C ILE A 241 -1.10 -5.35 -2.12
N PHE A 242 -1.25 -4.60 -1.02
CA PHE A 242 -0.36 -4.74 0.14
C PHE A 242 -0.42 -6.16 0.73
N TYR A 243 -1.61 -6.76 0.78
CA TYR A 243 -1.77 -8.13 1.27
C TYR A 243 -1.16 -9.17 0.33
N LEU A 244 -1.37 -9.04 -0.99
CA LEU A 244 -0.73 -9.86 -2.01
C LEU A 244 0.80 -9.80 -1.89
N ALA A 245 1.37 -8.59 -1.76
CA ALA A 245 2.80 -8.41 -1.56
C ALA A 245 3.29 -9.08 -0.26
N THR A 246 2.54 -8.93 0.83
CA THR A 246 2.83 -9.54 2.14
C THR A 246 2.89 -11.07 2.02
N ILE A 247 1.79 -11.70 1.57
CA ILE A 247 1.71 -13.15 1.48
C ILE A 247 2.66 -13.71 0.42
N GLY A 248 2.77 -13.06 -0.74
CA GLY A 248 3.71 -13.44 -1.79
C GLY A 248 5.16 -13.45 -1.31
N CYS A 249 5.57 -12.42 -0.57
CA CYS A 249 6.89 -12.37 0.06
C CYS A 249 7.07 -13.47 1.11
N LEU A 250 6.03 -13.75 1.91
CA LEU A 250 6.10 -14.81 2.92
C LEU A 250 6.32 -16.18 2.28
N PHE A 251 5.62 -16.48 1.18
CA PHE A 251 5.84 -17.70 0.39
C PHE A 251 7.27 -17.78 -0.13
N CYS A 252 7.80 -16.72 -0.73
CA CYS A 252 9.20 -16.68 -1.16
C CYS A 252 10.20 -16.81 0.01
N ALA A 253 9.82 -16.37 1.21
CA ALA A 253 10.63 -16.47 2.42
C ALA A 253 10.63 -17.88 3.05
N THR A 254 9.80 -18.81 2.58
CA THR A 254 9.83 -20.20 3.07
C THR A 254 11.11 -20.93 2.65
N GLU A 255 11.75 -20.48 1.57
CA GLU A 255 13.04 -21.01 1.12
C GLU A 255 14.18 -20.62 2.10
N PRO A 256 15.03 -21.58 2.51
CA PRO A 256 16.18 -21.31 3.37
C PRO A 256 17.10 -20.25 2.76
N LYS A 257 17.62 -19.33 3.60
CA LYS A 257 18.52 -18.21 3.24
C LYS A 257 17.88 -17.04 2.49
N ASN A 258 16.56 -17.04 2.28
CA ASN A 258 15.88 -15.94 1.60
C ASN A 258 15.37 -14.85 2.57
N ASP A 259 16.30 -14.26 3.35
CA ASP A 259 15.95 -13.29 4.41
C ASP A 259 15.44 -11.96 3.88
N ALA A 260 15.80 -11.60 2.66
CA ALA A 260 15.33 -10.37 2.03
C ALA A 260 13.82 -10.37 1.81
N PHE A 261 13.26 -11.48 1.29
CA PHE A 261 11.82 -11.61 1.15
C PHE A 261 11.11 -11.62 2.50
N PHE A 262 11.74 -12.16 3.55
CA PHE A 262 11.19 -12.05 4.90
C PHE A 262 11.14 -10.59 5.39
N ARG A 263 12.18 -9.79 5.12
CA ARG A 263 12.19 -8.36 5.44
C ARG A 263 11.16 -7.56 4.64
N LEU A 264 10.95 -7.90 3.37
CA LEU A 264 9.91 -7.29 2.54
C LEU A 264 8.51 -7.68 3.01
N TYR A 265 8.31 -8.95 3.38
CA TYR A 265 7.10 -9.43 4.04
C TYR A 265 6.82 -8.60 5.30
N ALA A 266 7.81 -8.47 6.20
CA ALA A 266 7.64 -7.72 7.45
C ALA A 266 7.31 -6.24 7.21
N ALA A 267 7.93 -5.62 6.21
CA ALA A 267 7.64 -4.23 5.86
C ALA A 267 6.22 -4.04 5.28
N CYS A 268 5.79 -4.92 4.38
CA CYS A 268 4.43 -4.88 3.82
C CYS A 268 3.38 -5.21 4.89
N LEU A 269 3.67 -6.22 5.73
CA LEU A 269 2.85 -6.60 6.87
C LEU A 269 2.60 -5.37 7.76
N ALA A 270 3.66 -4.66 8.17
CA ALA A 270 3.55 -3.50 9.05
C ALA A 270 2.61 -2.40 8.49
N LEU A 271 2.48 -2.29 7.17
CA LEU A 271 1.65 -1.28 6.52
C LEU A 271 0.19 -1.70 6.34
N LEU A 272 -0.16 -2.99 6.44
CA LEU A 272 -1.56 -3.44 6.32
C LEU A 272 -2.54 -2.66 7.22
N PRO A 273 -2.31 -2.56 8.56
CA PRO A 273 -3.23 -1.80 9.42
C PRO A 273 -3.17 -0.29 9.18
N TRP A 274 -2.19 0.21 8.41
CA TRP A 274 -2.06 1.62 8.06
C TRP A 274 -2.83 1.99 6.78
N VAL A 275 -3.20 1.01 5.96
CA VAL A 275 -3.91 1.27 4.69
C VAL A 275 -5.40 1.44 4.91
N LYS A 276 -6.00 0.52 5.67
CA LYS A 276 -7.42 0.49 6.01
C LYS A 276 -7.58 -0.24 7.33
N ARG A 277 -8.66 0.05 8.06
CA ARG A 277 -8.97 -0.59 9.35
C ARG A 277 -9.00 -2.12 9.28
N ASP A 278 -9.62 -2.69 8.24
CA ASP A 278 -9.68 -4.14 8.00
C ASP A 278 -8.30 -4.78 7.81
N GLY A 279 -7.29 -3.98 7.45
CA GLY A 279 -5.91 -4.40 7.38
C GLY A 279 -5.35 -4.92 8.70
N LEU A 280 -5.96 -4.58 9.85
CA LEU A 280 -5.61 -5.20 11.13
C LEU A 280 -5.96 -6.70 11.18
N ILE A 281 -7.09 -7.10 10.60
CA ILE A 281 -7.48 -8.52 10.53
C ILE A 281 -6.48 -9.27 9.64
N LEU A 282 -6.18 -8.71 8.48
CA LEU A 282 -5.19 -9.26 7.55
C LEU A 282 -3.79 -9.31 8.17
N TRP A 283 -3.42 -8.31 8.98
CA TRP A 283 -2.18 -8.30 9.74
C TRP A 283 -2.12 -9.45 10.73
N ILE A 284 -3.17 -9.70 11.51
CA ILE A 284 -3.22 -10.81 12.48
C ILE A 284 -3.02 -12.14 11.77
N VAL A 285 -3.77 -12.39 10.69
CA VAL A 285 -3.69 -13.63 9.92
C VAL A 285 -2.30 -13.80 9.32
N ALA A 286 -1.78 -12.79 8.62
CA ALA A 286 -0.47 -12.85 7.99
C ALA A 286 0.67 -12.95 9.03
N ALA A 287 0.56 -12.31 10.19
CA ALA A 287 1.52 -12.43 11.29
C ALA A 287 1.53 -13.84 11.87
N ALA A 288 0.36 -14.46 12.07
CA ALA A 288 0.26 -15.85 12.49
C ALA A 288 0.94 -16.80 11.48
N CYS A 289 0.71 -16.59 10.17
CA CYS A 289 1.43 -17.32 9.13
C CYS A 289 2.95 -17.07 9.20
N GLY A 290 3.38 -15.84 9.48
CA GLY A 290 4.79 -15.48 9.67
C GLY A 290 5.44 -16.21 10.85
N ILE A 291 4.75 -16.25 11.99
CA ILE A 291 5.16 -17.01 13.19
C ILE A 291 5.32 -18.48 12.82
N PHE A 292 4.34 -19.07 12.14
CA PHE A 292 4.41 -20.45 11.68
C PHE A 292 5.63 -20.69 10.78
N VAL A 293 5.90 -19.80 9.83
CA VAL A 293 7.09 -19.90 8.95
C VAL A 293 8.38 -19.77 9.76
N ILE A 294 8.49 -18.84 10.70
CA ILE A 294 9.67 -18.70 11.58
C ILE A 294 9.94 -20.01 12.32
N LEU A 295 8.91 -20.58 12.95
CA LEU A 295 9.01 -21.82 13.72
C LEU A 295 9.36 -23.02 12.82
N ARG A 296 8.64 -23.19 11.70
CA ARG A 296 8.83 -24.30 10.75
C ARG A 296 10.22 -24.29 10.12
N THR A 297 10.70 -23.11 9.73
CA THR A 297 12.02 -22.94 9.08
C THR A 297 13.17 -22.82 10.09
N LYS A 298 12.88 -22.94 11.40
CA LYS A 298 13.85 -22.81 12.51
C LYS A 298 14.69 -21.53 12.41
N ARG A 299 14.06 -20.43 11.97
CA ARG A 299 14.71 -19.11 11.89
C ARG A 299 15.02 -18.60 13.29
N SER A 300 16.04 -17.74 13.40
CA SER A 300 16.42 -17.11 14.67
C SER A 300 15.24 -16.35 15.29
N SER A 301 15.12 -16.38 16.62
CA SER A 301 14.09 -15.65 17.38
C SER A 301 14.06 -14.14 17.11
N ARG A 302 15.15 -13.55 16.62
CA ARG A 302 15.19 -12.15 16.17
C ARG A 302 14.17 -11.83 15.07
N HIS A 303 13.72 -12.83 14.29
CA HIS A 303 12.71 -12.64 13.26
C HIS A 303 11.34 -12.26 13.83
N PHE A 304 11.03 -12.63 15.08
CA PHE A 304 9.80 -12.18 15.75
C PHE A 304 9.76 -10.66 15.93
N LEU A 305 10.92 -10.01 16.11
CA LEU A 305 11.00 -8.55 16.21
C LEU A 305 10.56 -7.86 14.92
N ALA A 306 10.64 -8.54 13.76
CA ALA A 306 10.22 -7.96 12.49
C ALA A 306 8.69 -7.83 12.38
N LEU A 307 7.92 -8.49 13.24
CA LEU A 307 6.46 -8.36 13.30
C LEU A 307 6.02 -7.12 14.11
N PHE A 308 6.89 -6.60 14.97
CA PHE A 308 6.59 -5.52 15.91
C PHE A 308 6.24 -4.16 15.27
N PRO A 309 6.80 -3.73 14.12
CA PRO A 309 6.50 -2.42 13.55
C PRO A 309 5.01 -2.19 13.26
N GLY A 310 4.27 -3.24 12.84
CA GLY A 310 2.82 -3.11 12.63
C GLY A 310 2.05 -2.83 13.93
N LEU A 311 2.46 -3.44 15.05
CA LEU A 311 1.89 -3.15 16.37
C LEU A 311 2.18 -1.71 16.79
N LEU A 312 3.39 -1.21 16.55
CA LEU A 312 3.73 0.18 16.84
C LEU A 312 2.84 1.17 16.06
N ILE A 313 2.58 0.89 14.78
CA ILE A 313 1.68 1.71 13.97
C ILE A 313 0.25 1.67 14.53
N VAL A 314 -0.27 0.48 14.85
CA VAL A 314 -1.62 0.33 15.44
C VAL A 314 -1.73 1.07 16.77
N CYS A 315 -0.78 0.86 17.68
CA CYS A 315 -0.78 1.51 18.99
C CYS A 315 -0.62 3.03 18.86
N GLY A 316 0.29 3.50 18.00
CA GLY A 316 0.50 4.92 17.74
C GLY A 316 -0.74 5.60 17.17
N TRP A 317 -1.41 4.97 16.20
CA TRP A 317 -2.65 5.47 15.63
C TRP A 317 -3.79 5.52 16.65
N ARG A 318 -3.95 4.45 17.46
CA ARG A 318 -4.95 4.40 18.54
C ARG A 318 -4.70 5.48 19.60
N PHE A 319 -3.44 5.67 19.98
CA PHE A 319 -3.06 6.72 20.91
C PHE A 319 -3.37 8.11 20.33
N TYR A 320 -3.04 8.34 19.06
CA TYR A 320 -3.36 9.59 18.36
C TYR A 320 -4.86 9.87 18.34
N LEU A 321 -5.69 8.89 17.96
CA LEU A 321 -7.15 9.02 17.96
C LEU A 321 -7.69 9.32 19.37
N SER A 322 -7.15 8.66 20.40
CA SER A 322 -7.51 8.92 21.79
C SER A 322 -7.16 10.34 22.22
N ALA A 323 -5.97 10.83 21.85
CA ALA A 323 -5.55 12.20 22.15
C ALA A 323 -6.40 13.26 21.42
N MET A 324 -6.90 12.92 20.23
CA MET A 324 -7.81 13.76 19.44
C MET A 324 -9.29 13.61 19.84
N HIS A 325 -9.59 12.84 20.89
CA HIS A 325 -10.97 12.57 21.34
C HIS A 325 -11.88 12.05 20.23
N ALA A 326 -11.34 11.22 19.32
CA ALA A 326 -12.11 10.64 18.24
C ALA A 326 -13.23 9.72 18.79
N PRO A 327 -14.47 9.84 18.30
CA PRO A 327 -15.56 8.97 18.74
C PRO A 327 -15.27 7.52 18.35
N GLN A 328 -15.79 6.58 19.13
CA GLN A 328 -15.73 5.18 18.74
C GLN A 328 -16.63 4.94 17.53
N ALA A 329 -16.14 4.15 16.58
CA ALA A 329 -16.91 3.78 15.40
C ALA A 329 -18.15 2.97 15.80
N ALA A 330 -19.33 3.44 15.42
CA ALA A 330 -20.59 2.76 15.70
C ALA A 330 -20.84 1.56 14.76
N ASP A 331 -20.29 1.60 13.55
CA ASP A 331 -20.62 0.64 12.48
C ASP A 331 -19.85 -0.69 12.57
N PHE A 332 -18.86 -0.76 13.46
CA PHE A 332 -17.99 -1.93 13.58
C PHE A 332 -17.97 -2.44 15.01
N LEU A 333 -18.23 -3.74 15.16
CA LEU A 333 -18.05 -4.41 16.45
C LEU A 333 -16.59 -4.32 16.91
N PRO A 334 -16.36 -4.19 18.23
CA PRO A 334 -15.02 -4.20 18.78
C PRO A 334 -14.33 -5.54 18.49
N ILE A 335 -13.04 -5.50 18.13
CA ILE A 335 -12.24 -6.72 17.98
C ILE A 335 -11.88 -7.21 19.39
N ASN A 336 -12.75 -8.02 19.98
CA ASN A 336 -12.57 -8.62 21.30
C ASN A 336 -13.05 -10.09 21.32
N LEU A 337 -12.73 -10.80 22.39
CA LEU A 337 -13.07 -12.22 22.54
C LEU A 337 -14.59 -12.45 22.58
N GLU A 338 -15.35 -11.49 23.12
CA GLU A 338 -16.80 -11.56 23.21
C GLU A 338 -17.44 -11.57 21.82
N THR A 339 -17.09 -10.59 20.98
CA THR A 339 -17.53 -10.49 19.59
C THR A 339 -17.11 -11.70 18.77
N PHE A 340 -15.91 -12.24 19.01
CA PHE A 340 -15.48 -13.47 18.36
C PHE A 340 -16.34 -14.67 18.78
N SER A 341 -16.58 -14.83 20.09
CA SER A 341 -17.38 -15.94 20.63
C SER A 341 -18.84 -15.91 20.17
N SER A 342 -19.42 -14.72 20.03
CA SER A 342 -20.80 -14.53 19.55
C SER A 342 -20.98 -14.78 18.06
N HIS A 343 -19.89 -14.97 17.31
CA HIS A 343 -19.89 -15.23 15.87
C HIS A 343 -19.19 -16.55 15.48
N LEU A 344 -18.91 -17.42 16.46
CA LEU A 344 -18.34 -18.75 16.23
C LEU A 344 -19.26 -19.64 15.37
N ASP A 345 -20.56 -19.43 15.45
CA ASP A 345 -21.58 -20.09 14.64
C ASP A 345 -21.38 -19.87 13.13
N ARG A 346 -20.81 -18.72 12.74
CA ARG A 346 -20.49 -18.38 11.33
C ARG A 346 -19.27 -19.12 10.79
N VAL A 347 -18.54 -19.86 11.62
CA VAL A 347 -17.33 -20.60 11.22
C VAL A 347 -17.67 -21.96 10.61
N LEU A 348 -18.90 -22.49 10.80
CA LEU A 348 -19.28 -23.83 10.35
C LEU A 348 -20.64 -23.87 9.62
N PRO A 349 -20.79 -24.58 8.48
CA PRO A 349 -19.76 -25.23 7.68
C PRO A 349 -19.47 -24.45 6.39
N LEU A 350 -18.23 -23.97 6.28
CA LEU A 350 -17.52 -23.97 4.99
C LEU A 350 -17.19 -25.43 4.64
N PHE A 351 -18.21 -26.25 4.36
CA PHE A 351 -18.10 -27.60 3.77
C PHE A 351 -19.30 -27.86 2.86
#